data_AF-A0AAE1BVN9-F1
#
_entry.id   AF-A0AAE1BVN9-F1
#
_cell.length_a   1.000
_cell.length_b   1.000
_cell.length_c   1.000
_cell.angle_alpha   90.00
_cell.angle_beta   90.00
_cell.angle_gamma   90.00
#
_symmetry.space_group_name_H-M   'P 1'
#
loop_
_entity.id
_entity.type
_entity.pdbx_description
1 polymer ?
#
loop_
_entity_poly.entity_id
_entity_poly.type
_entity_poly.pdbx_seq_one_letter_code
_entity_poly.pdbx_strand_id
1 'polypeptide(L)'
;MAGVGGVRWLRLLLVPVMFATASFALWLLFISRPPLKSGVTPDLHFPRSVSDLRVLADVSSAYQRDHYSYILALFSAAYVYKQTFAIPGSALLNLLGGALLGCWPLGLPLCCLLTAIGASNCFLLSRLAGRDLVVSKFSSTIESLREKLGDNKQQMFVYLVSVRVFPMTPNWLLNITAPLLDVPLSLFFLSVLIGLVPYNLVCVQAGEVLSEVRSLDDVLTPRRILALLTLALAVLTLSHFTQKAKNKHSD
;
A
#
# COMPACT_ATOMS: atom_id res chain seq x y z
N MET A 1 9.85 40.16 -15.15
CA MET A 1 10.34 38.81 -14.76
C MET A 1 9.65 38.23 -13.50
N ALA A 2 8.39 38.59 -13.18
CA ALA A 2 7.70 38.17 -11.94
C ALA A 2 6.71 36.99 -12.11
N GLY A 3 6.73 36.25 -13.22
CA GLY A 3 5.70 35.24 -13.54
C GLY A 3 6.05 33.77 -13.24
N VAL A 4 7.33 33.42 -13.13
CA VAL A 4 7.76 32.00 -13.06
C VAL A 4 7.83 31.50 -11.61
N GLY A 5 8.10 32.38 -10.64
CA GLY A 5 8.13 32.01 -9.22
C GLY A 5 6.75 31.75 -8.61
N GLY A 6 5.75 32.57 -8.95
CA GLY A 6 4.40 32.47 -8.38
C GLY A 6 3.68 31.17 -8.73
N VAL A 7 3.83 30.69 -9.97
CA VAL A 7 3.22 29.43 -10.44
C VAL A 7 3.88 28.20 -9.77
N ARG A 8 5.16 28.29 -9.39
CA ARG A 8 5.88 27.20 -8.71
C ARG A 8 5.40 27.01 -7.27
N TRP A 9 5.23 28.09 -6.52
CA TRP A 9 4.65 28.04 -5.17
C TRP A 9 3.19 27.59 -5.20
N LEU A 10 2.41 28.02 -6.19
CA LEU A 10 1.03 27.60 -6.37
C LEU A 10 0.91 26.07 -6.57
N ARG A 11 1.84 25.46 -7.32
CA ARG A 11 1.88 24.00 -7.51
C ARG A 11 2.23 23.25 -6.23
N LEU A 12 3.12 23.79 -5.41
CA LEU A 12 3.43 23.20 -4.10
C LEU A 12 2.24 23.28 -3.14
N LEU A 13 1.41 24.32 -3.23
CA LEU A 13 0.17 24.44 -2.47
C LEU A 13 -0.94 23.47 -2.92
N LEU A 14 -0.85 22.89 -4.12
CA LEU A 14 -1.83 21.88 -4.57
C LEU A 14 -1.80 20.62 -3.71
N VAL A 15 -0.63 20.18 -3.26
CA VAL A 15 -0.48 18.96 -2.45
C VAL A 15 -1.23 19.05 -1.12
N PRO A 16 -1.04 20.08 -0.26
CA PRO A 16 -1.79 20.21 0.97
C PRO A 16 -3.29 20.43 0.74
N VAL A 17 -3.69 21.11 -0.35
CA VAL A 17 -5.10 21.25 -0.72
C VAL A 17 -5.71 19.89 -1.07
N MET A 18 -5.05 19.10 -1.92
CA MET A 18 -5.49 17.74 -2.29
C MET A 18 -5.51 16.80 -1.08
N PHE A 19 -4.56 16.95 -0.16
CA PHE A 19 -4.54 16.22 1.11
C PHE A 19 -5.73 16.59 1.98
N ALA A 20 -6.03 17.89 2.14
CA ALA A 20 -7.15 18.38 2.94
C ALA A 20 -8.50 17.95 2.34
N THR A 21 -8.68 18.05 1.02
CA THR A 21 -9.92 17.64 0.36
C THR A 21 -10.12 16.13 0.45
N ALA A 22 -9.07 15.32 0.25
CA ALA A 22 -9.14 13.88 0.41
C ALA A 22 -9.40 13.46 1.87
N SER A 23 -8.80 14.17 2.84
CA SER A 23 -9.07 13.98 4.28
C SER A 23 -10.53 14.27 4.61
N PHE A 24 -11.07 15.37 4.08
CA PHE A 24 -12.46 15.76 4.28
C PHE A 24 -13.42 14.75 3.65
N ALA A 25 -13.14 14.27 2.44
CA ALA A 25 -13.94 13.22 1.79
C ALA A 25 -13.93 11.91 2.60
N LEU A 26 -12.76 11.50 3.12
CA LEU A 26 -12.64 10.31 3.95
C LEU A 26 -13.39 10.47 5.29
N TRP A 27 -13.32 11.66 5.89
CA TRP A 27 -14.06 12.01 7.10
C TRP A 27 -15.58 12.02 6.89
N LEU A 28 -16.06 12.57 5.76
CA LEU A 28 -17.47 12.52 5.38
C LEU A 28 -17.96 11.07 5.20
N LEU A 29 -17.16 10.23 4.56
CA LEU A 29 -17.48 8.81 4.38
C LEU A 29 -17.53 8.09 5.74
N PHE A 30 -16.63 8.42 6.66
CA PHE A 30 -16.61 7.85 8.01
C PHE A 30 -17.82 8.27 8.85
N ILE A 31 -18.24 9.54 8.78
CA ILE A 31 -19.41 10.03 9.53
C ILE A 31 -20.73 9.54 8.94
N SER A 32 -20.79 9.33 7.62
CA SER A 32 -21.96 8.80 6.92
C SER A 32 -22.20 7.29 7.17
N ARG A 33 -21.78 6.78 8.35
CA ARG A 33 -21.93 5.38 8.76
C ARG A 33 -23.42 5.02 8.84
N PRO A 34 -23.89 4.00 8.12
CA PRO A 34 -25.29 3.59 8.19
C PRO A 34 -25.57 2.92 9.55
N PRO A 35 -26.75 3.11 10.17
CA PRO A 35 -27.06 2.49 11.45
C PRO A 35 -27.11 0.95 11.34
N LEU A 36 -26.65 0.26 12.39
CA LEU A 36 -26.77 -1.19 12.49
C LEU A 36 -28.22 -1.58 12.79
N LYS A 37 -28.72 -2.64 12.14
CA LYS A 37 -30.07 -3.17 12.41
C LYS A 37 -30.23 -3.69 13.83
N SER A 38 -29.14 -4.06 14.49
CA SER A 38 -29.11 -4.56 15.87
C SER A 38 -29.15 -3.48 16.95
N GLY A 39 -29.16 -2.18 16.61
CA GLY A 39 -29.23 -1.08 17.60
C GLY A 39 -27.97 -0.87 18.43
N VAL A 40 -26.91 -1.67 18.21
CA VAL A 40 -25.60 -1.53 18.87
C VAL A 40 -24.78 -0.52 18.09
N THR A 41 -24.39 0.60 18.68
CA THR A 41 -23.36 1.49 18.13
C THR A 41 -21.99 0.95 18.53
N PRO A 42 -21.14 0.49 17.60
CA PRO A 42 -19.82 0.01 17.97
C PRO A 42 -18.95 1.20 18.34
N ASP A 43 -18.23 1.07 19.45
CA ASP A 43 -17.20 2.02 19.83
C ASP A 43 -15.98 1.83 18.91
N LEU A 44 -15.85 2.73 17.93
CA LEU A 44 -14.82 2.68 16.89
C LEU A 44 -13.66 3.59 17.31
N HIS A 45 -12.78 3.08 18.16
CA HIS A 45 -11.51 3.74 18.47
C HIS A 45 -10.38 3.28 17.54
N PHE A 46 -9.40 4.15 17.31
CA PHE A 46 -8.21 3.81 16.52
C PHE A 46 -7.45 2.67 17.22
N PRO A 47 -7.15 1.56 16.52
CA PRO A 47 -6.57 0.39 17.16
C PRO A 47 -5.15 0.70 17.65
N ARG A 48 -4.92 0.56 18.95
CA ARG A 48 -3.60 0.77 19.59
C ARG A 48 -2.90 -0.55 19.89
N SER A 49 -3.61 -1.67 19.75
CA SER A 49 -3.13 -3.02 20.07
C SER A 49 -3.63 -4.07 19.06
N VAL A 50 -2.96 -5.23 19.04
CA VAL A 50 -3.39 -6.40 18.25
C VAL A 50 -4.76 -6.92 18.69
N SER A 51 -5.12 -6.73 19.96
CA SER A 51 -6.46 -6.99 20.50
C SER A 51 -7.53 -6.05 19.96
N ASP A 52 -7.22 -4.75 19.75
CA ASP A 52 -8.16 -3.80 19.14
C ASP A 52 -8.45 -4.15 17.67
N LEU A 53 -7.45 -4.68 16.95
CA LEU A 53 -7.65 -5.18 15.58
C LEU A 53 -8.66 -6.34 15.55
N ARG A 54 -8.72 -7.17 16.60
CA ARG A 54 -9.68 -8.29 16.72
C ARG A 54 -11.09 -7.80 17.01
N VAL A 55 -11.25 -6.85 17.95
CA VAL A 55 -12.55 -6.21 18.24
C VAL A 55 -13.08 -5.49 17.00
N LEU A 56 -12.20 -4.80 16.26
CA LEU A 56 -12.54 -4.15 15.00
C LEU A 56 -12.96 -5.18 13.92
N ALA A 57 -12.32 -6.35 13.86
CA ALA A 57 -12.66 -7.43 12.93
C ALA A 57 -13.99 -8.12 13.28
N ASP A 58 -14.29 -8.37 14.56
CA ASP A 58 -15.55 -8.97 15.00
C ASP A 58 -16.74 -8.01 14.82
N VAL A 59 -16.57 -6.74 15.16
CA VAL A 59 -17.55 -5.67 14.88
C VAL A 59 -17.76 -5.51 13.37
N SER A 60 -16.66 -5.51 12.60
CA SER A 60 -16.73 -5.43 11.14
C SER A 60 -17.43 -6.64 10.53
N SER A 61 -17.31 -7.84 11.09
CA SER A 61 -17.97 -9.05 10.59
C SER A 61 -19.50 -9.03 10.78
N ALA A 62 -20.00 -8.34 11.81
CA ALA A 62 -21.43 -8.07 12.00
C ALA A 62 -21.91 -6.93 11.07
N TYR A 63 -21.12 -5.85 10.94
CA TYR A 63 -21.40 -4.72 10.03
C TYR A 63 -21.35 -5.13 8.55
N GLN A 64 -20.46 -6.05 8.19
CA GLN A 64 -20.22 -6.53 6.83
C GLN A 64 -21.39 -7.35 6.31
N ARG A 65 -22.18 -7.97 7.20
CA ARG A 65 -23.41 -8.70 6.83
C ARG A 65 -24.56 -7.77 6.45
N ASP A 66 -24.66 -6.60 7.08
CA ASP A 66 -25.74 -5.64 6.83
C ASP A 66 -25.36 -4.52 5.85
N HIS A 67 -24.10 -4.11 5.80
CA HIS A 67 -23.60 -2.97 5.01
C HIS A 67 -22.24 -3.26 4.35
N TYR A 68 -22.14 -4.40 3.65
CA TYR A 68 -20.92 -4.86 2.95
C TYR A 68 -20.28 -3.78 2.05
N SER A 69 -21.11 -3.08 1.27
CA SER A 69 -20.68 -2.05 0.31
C SER A 69 -20.03 -0.85 1.00
N TYR A 70 -20.53 -0.45 2.18
CA TYR A 70 -19.97 0.65 2.95
C TYR A 70 -18.56 0.32 3.46
N ILE A 71 -18.38 -0.86 4.05
CA ILE A 71 -17.07 -1.31 4.54
C ILE A 71 -16.07 -1.41 3.39
N LEU A 72 -16.49 -1.96 2.25
CA LEU A 72 -15.64 -2.06 1.06
C LEU A 72 -15.23 -0.68 0.52
N ALA A 73 -16.17 0.26 0.46
CA ALA A 73 -15.92 1.63 0.02
C ALA A 73 -14.98 2.38 0.98
N LEU A 74 -15.23 2.29 2.30
CA LEU A 74 -14.40 2.91 3.32
C LEU A 74 -12.99 2.34 3.33
N PHE A 75 -12.86 1.01 3.29
CA PHE A 75 -11.57 0.32 3.17
C PHE A 75 -10.82 0.77 1.92
N SER A 76 -11.47 0.74 0.75
CA SER A 76 -10.86 1.13 -0.52
C SER A 76 -10.43 2.60 -0.53
N ALA A 77 -11.28 3.50 -0.03
CA ALA A 77 -10.97 4.92 0.07
C ALA A 77 -9.79 5.19 1.01
N ALA A 78 -9.78 4.58 2.20
CA ALA A 78 -8.67 4.70 3.15
C ALA A 78 -7.37 4.13 2.57
N TYR A 79 -7.45 3.01 1.84
CA TYR A 79 -6.31 2.38 1.18
C TYR A 79 -5.71 3.31 0.12
N VAL A 80 -6.52 3.77 -0.82
CA VAL A 80 -6.07 4.66 -1.90
C VAL A 80 -5.55 5.96 -1.30
N TYR A 81 -6.23 6.54 -0.32
CA TYR A 81 -5.79 7.74 0.39
C TYR A 81 -4.36 7.56 0.95
N LYS A 82 -4.16 6.53 1.76
CA LYS A 82 -2.87 6.23 2.38
C LYS A 82 -1.76 6.08 1.35
N GLN A 83 -2.04 5.30 0.30
CA GLN A 83 -1.06 5.00 -0.74
C GLN A 83 -0.76 6.22 -1.62
N THR A 84 -1.75 7.06 -1.89
CA THR A 84 -1.64 8.31 -2.65
C THR A 84 -0.68 9.29 -1.98
N PHE A 85 -0.78 9.43 -0.65
CA PHE A 85 0.05 10.34 0.13
C PHE A 85 1.31 9.69 0.71
N ALA A 86 1.70 8.50 0.22
CA ALA A 86 2.90 7.80 0.65
C ALA A 86 2.99 7.56 2.17
N ILE A 87 1.85 7.43 2.85
CA ILE A 87 1.79 7.25 4.31
C ILE A 87 2.23 5.81 4.64
N PRO A 88 3.17 5.61 5.58
CA PRO A 88 3.70 4.28 5.91
C PRO A 88 2.65 3.34 6.52
N GLY A 89 2.86 2.03 6.35
CA GLY A 89 2.06 0.96 6.97
C GLY A 89 1.07 0.24 6.02
N SER A 90 1.37 0.14 4.72
CA SER A 90 0.50 -0.58 3.76
C SER A 90 0.32 -2.06 4.15
N ALA A 91 1.29 -2.64 4.88
CA ALA A 91 1.20 -3.96 5.49
C ALA A 91 -0.07 -4.14 6.35
N LEU A 92 -0.40 -3.15 7.18
CA LEU A 92 -1.56 -3.20 8.08
C LEU A 92 -2.88 -3.22 7.30
N LEU A 93 -2.96 -2.47 6.19
CA LEU A 93 -4.17 -2.45 5.36
C LEU A 93 -4.31 -3.74 4.53
N ASN A 94 -3.20 -4.33 4.08
CA ASN A 94 -3.22 -5.65 3.46
C ASN A 94 -3.66 -6.73 4.45
N LEU A 95 -3.12 -6.69 5.67
CA LEU A 95 -3.52 -7.58 6.77
C LEU A 95 -5.02 -7.42 7.08
N LEU A 96 -5.50 -6.19 7.19
CA LEU A 96 -6.92 -5.91 7.39
C LEU A 96 -7.77 -6.40 6.21
N GLY A 97 -7.30 -6.22 4.97
CA GLY A 97 -7.96 -6.72 3.77
C GLY A 97 -8.11 -8.24 3.78
N GLY A 98 -7.08 -8.97 4.24
CA GLY A 98 -7.14 -10.41 4.43
C GLY A 98 -8.10 -10.85 5.53
N ALA A 99 -8.09 -10.15 6.67
CA ALA A 99 -8.98 -10.44 7.79
C ALA A 99 -10.46 -10.16 7.46
N LEU A 100 -10.74 -9.15 6.63
CA LEU A 100 -12.10 -8.76 6.26
C LEU A 100 -12.64 -9.50 5.03
N LEU A 101 -11.82 -9.76 4.02
CA LEU A 101 -12.27 -10.22 2.70
C LEU A 101 -11.75 -11.62 2.34
N GLY A 102 -10.95 -12.25 3.20
CA GLY A 102 -10.17 -13.45 2.89
C GLY A 102 -9.06 -13.17 1.88
N CYS A 103 -8.13 -14.12 1.69
CA CYS A 103 -7.07 -13.93 0.71
C CYS A 103 -7.55 -14.11 -0.72
N TRP A 104 -8.31 -15.18 -0.98
CA TRP A 104 -8.85 -15.51 -2.29
C TRP A 104 -10.35 -15.82 -2.18
N PRO A 105 -11.20 -15.34 -3.11
CA PRO A 105 -10.88 -14.69 -4.38
C PRO A 105 -10.83 -13.16 -4.38
N LEU A 106 -11.26 -12.49 -3.30
CA LEU A 106 -11.50 -11.04 -3.36
C LEU A 106 -10.38 -10.19 -2.73
N GLY A 107 -9.88 -10.54 -1.56
CA GLY A 107 -8.96 -9.66 -0.81
C GLY A 107 -7.64 -9.40 -1.52
N LEU A 108 -6.97 -10.43 -2.04
CA LEU A 108 -5.70 -10.26 -2.76
C LEU A 108 -5.86 -9.42 -4.05
N PRO A 109 -6.76 -9.76 -5.00
CA PRO A 109 -6.92 -8.96 -6.21
C PRO A 109 -7.31 -7.51 -5.91
N LEU A 110 -8.20 -7.30 -4.93
CA LEU A 110 -8.59 -5.95 -4.53
C LEU A 110 -7.41 -5.18 -3.95
N CYS A 111 -6.65 -5.74 -3.01
CA CYS A 111 -5.49 -5.07 -2.43
C CYS A 111 -4.44 -4.73 -3.48
N CYS A 112 -4.15 -5.63 -4.43
CA CYS A 112 -3.25 -5.36 -5.55
C CYS A 112 -3.75 -4.20 -6.42
N LEU A 113 -5.04 -4.19 -6.75
CA LEU A 113 -5.64 -3.13 -7.55
C LEU A 113 -5.62 -1.78 -6.82
N LEU A 114 -6.01 -1.73 -5.55
CA LEU A 114 -5.97 -0.52 -4.72
C LEU A 114 -4.54 0.00 -4.54
N THR A 115 -3.56 -0.90 -4.40
CA THR A 115 -2.13 -0.54 -4.35
C THR A 115 -1.71 0.14 -5.65
N ALA A 116 -2.06 -0.44 -6.80
CA ALA A 116 -1.71 0.09 -8.11
C ALA A 116 -2.38 1.46 -8.37
N ILE A 117 -3.67 1.60 -8.04
CA ILE A 117 -4.41 2.87 -8.16
C ILE A 117 -3.79 3.94 -7.27
N GLY A 118 -3.57 3.64 -5.99
CA GLY A 118 -3.00 4.61 -5.06
C GLY A 118 -1.55 4.99 -5.40
N ALA A 119 -0.73 4.04 -5.85
CA ALA A 119 0.62 4.32 -6.32
C ALA A 119 0.61 5.20 -7.58
N SER A 120 -0.32 4.98 -8.51
CA SER A 120 -0.51 5.83 -9.69
C SER A 120 -0.94 7.25 -9.31
N ASN A 121 -1.79 7.41 -8.31
CA ASN A 121 -2.13 8.74 -7.80
C ASN A 121 -0.92 9.44 -7.18
N CYS A 122 -0.10 8.70 -6.41
CA CYS A 122 1.16 9.22 -5.86
C CYS A 122 2.14 9.64 -6.97
N PHE A 123 2.26 8.83 -8.03
CA PHE A 123 3.03 9.15 -9.24
C PHE A 123 2.53 10.44 -9.89
N LEU A 124 1.22 10.58 -10.08
CA LEU A 124 0.62 11.77 -10.69
C LEU A 124 0.81 13.02 -9.82
N LEU A 125 0.64 12.90 -8.50
CA LEU A 125 0.93 13.97 -7.55
C LEU A 125 2.38 14.43 -7.65
N SER A 126 3.33 13.50 -7.67
CA SER A 126 4.75 13.82 -7.81
C SER A 126 5.05 14.49 -9.16
N ARG A 127 4.43 14.01 -10.25
CA ARG A 127 4.56 14.60 -11.59
C ARG A 127 4.04 16.03 -11.64
N LEU A 128 2.94 16.33 -10.97
CA LEU A 128 2.29 17.64 -10.98
C LEU A 128 3.01 18.68 -10.10
N ALA A 129 3.38 18.28 -8.88
CA ALA A 129 3.83 19.21 -7.83
C ALA A 129 5.15 18.80 -7.14
N GLY A 130 5.56 17.54 -7.25
CA GLY A 130 6.70 16.99 -6.50
C GLY A 130 8.08 17.20 -7.13
N ARG A 131 8.17 17.54 -8.43
CA ARG A 131 9.45 17.53 -9.17
C ARG A 131 10.59 18.28 -8.48
N ASP A 132 10.41 19.55 -8.17
CA ASP A 132 11.49 20.39 -7.60
C ASP A 132 11.92 19.90 -6.21
N LEU A 133 10.96 19.50 -5.37
CA LEU A 133 11.23 19.00 -4.02
C LEU A 133 11.92 17.63 -4.05
N VAL A 134 11.45 16.73 -4.90
CA VAL A 134 11.99 15.36 -5.05
C VAL A 134 13.40 15.40 -5.62
N VAL A 135 13.68 16.25 -6.63
CA VAL A 135 15.04 16.47 -7.15
C VAL A 135 15.96 17.01 -6.06
N SER A 136 15.51 18.01 -5.29
CA SER A 136 16.37 18.61 -4.25
C SER A 136 16.76 17.64 -3.12
N LYS A 137 15.86 16.72 -2.74
CA LYS A 137 16.06 15.79 -1.62
C LYS A 137 16.64 14.44 -2.03
N PHE A 138 16.37 13.98 -3.24
CA PHE A 138 16.69 12.62 -3.69
C PHE A 138 17.47 12.59 -5.01
N SER A 139 18.24 13.65 -5.32
CA SER A 139 19.05 13.76 -6.54
C SER A 139 19.93 12.53 -6.79
N SER A 140 20.66 12.07 -5.77
CA SER A 140 21.54 10.88 -5.87
C SER A 140 20.77 9.60 -6.17
N THR A 141 19.59 9.40 -5.57
CA THR A 141 18.72 8.25 -5.84
C THR A 141 18.15 8.32 -7.25
N ILE A 142 17.71 9.50 -7.70
CA ILE A 142 17.19 9.71 -9.06
C ILE A 142 18.27 9.39 -10.08
N GLU A 143 19.51 9.84 -9.87
CA GLU A 143 20.61 9.58 -10.79
C GLU A 143 20.95 8.08 -10.87
N SER A 144 21.06 7.40 -9.72
CA SER A 144 21.30 5.96 -9.69
C SER A 144 20.18 5.16 -10.36
N LEU A 145 18.91 5.56 -10.17
CA LEU A 145 17.79 4.92 -10.83
C LEU A 145 17.76 5.24 -12.33
N ARG A 146 18.12 6.46 -12.73
CA ARG A 146 18.20 6.91 -14.13
C ARG A 146 19.24 6.12 -14.91
N GLU A 147 20.43 5.94 -14.35
CA GLU A 147 21.50 5.13 -14.94
C GLU A 147 21.02 3.68 -15.15
N LYS A 148 20.52 3.03 -14.08
CA LYS A 148 20.01 1.66 -14.15
C LYS A 148 18.84 1.49 -15.12
N LEU A 149 17.94 2.46 -15.20
CA LEU A 149 16.83 2.47 -16.18
C LEU A 149 17.34 2.72 -17.61
N GLY A 150 18.39 3.51 -17.77
CA GLY A 150 19.07 3.75 -19.05
C GLY A 150 19.67 2.46 -19.61
N ASP A 151 20.41 1.74 -18.79
CA ASP A 151 21.01 0.44 -19.15
C ASP A 151 19.94 -0.60 -19.51
N ASN A 152 18.79 -0.54 -18.83
CA ASN A 152 17.69 -1.48 -18.98
C ASN A 152 16.51 -0.91 -19.79
N LYS A 153 16.74 0.11 -20.64
CA LYS A 153 15.64 0.84 -21.30
C LYS A 153 14.71 -0.07 -22.13
N GLN A 154 15.26 -1.09 -22.79
CA GLN A 154 14.48 -2.08 -23.54
C GLN A 154 13.69 -3.04 -22.64
N GLN A 155 14.12 -3.21 -21.39
CA GLN A 155 13.50 -4.10 -20.39
C GLN A 155 12.97 -3.31 -19.18
N MET A 156 12.59 -2.04 -19.40
CA MET A 156 12.20 -1.11 -18.33
C MET A 156 11.10 -1.69 -17.43
N PHE A 157 10.11 -2.36 -18.02
CA PHE A 157 9.05 -3.02 -17.27
C PHE A 157 9.58 -4.11 -16.34
N VAL A 158 10.45 -4.99 -16.85
CA VAL A 158 11.05 -6.08 -16.07
C VAL A 158 11.87 -5.50 -14.93
N TYR A 159 12.70 -4.50 -15.21
CA TYR A 159 13.47 -3.79 -14.19
C TYR A 159 12.57 -3.22 -13.07
N LEU A 160 11.50 -2.53 -13.44
CA LEU A 160 10.55 -1.94 -12.48
C LEU A 160 9.83 -3.01 -11.63
N VAL A 161 9.50 -4.16 -12.21
CA VAL A 161 8.94 -5.31 -11.48
C VAL A 161 9.98 -5.87 -10.52
N SER A 162 11.22 -6.10 -10.98
CA SER A 162 12.30 -6.66 -10.16
C SER A 162 12.60 -5.81 -8.94
N VAL A 163 12.68 -4.47 -9.08
CA VAL A 163 12.94 -3.57 -7.94
C VAL A 163 11.79 -3.59 -6.91
N ARG A 164 10.58 -3.95 -7.32
CA ARG A 164 9.42 -4.08 -6.41
C ARG A 164 9.35 -5.44 -5.73
N VAL A 165 9.71 -6.49 -6.45
CA VAL A 165 9.80 -7.86 -5.91
C VAL A 165 10.95 -7.98 -4.91
N PHE A 166 12.09 -7.35 -5.22
CA PHE A 166 13.25 -7.29 -4.34
C PHE A 166 13.36 -5.87 -3.78
N PRO A 167 12.75 -5.57 -2.62
CA PRO A 167 12.54 -4.21 -2.11
C PRO A 167 13.83 -3.59 -1.56
N MET A 168 14.80 -3.36 -2.44
CA MET A 168 16.04 -2.63 -2.15
C MET A 168 15.78 -1.14 -1.97
N THR A 169 14.68 -0.64 -2.55
CA THR A 169 14.27 0.76 -2.46
C THR A 169 12.84 0.83 -1.94
N PRO A 170 12.54 1.76 -1.02
CA PRO A 170 11.18 1.93 -0.51
C PRO A 170 10.19 2.20 -1.65
N ASN A 171 9.04 1.53 -1.60
CA ASN A 171 8.03 1.61 -2.66
C ASN A 171 7.51 3.03 -2.88
N TRP A 172 7.31 3.77 -1.79
CA TRP A 172 6.90 5.18 -1.85
C TRP A 172 7.92 6.05 -2.59
N LEU A 173 9.22 5.74 -2.43
CA LEU A 173 10.30 6.47 -3.08
C LEU A 173 10.28 6.20 -4.59
N LEU A 174 10.08 4.95 -4.99
CA LEU A 174 9.86 4.60 -6.41
C LEU A 174 8.65 5.32 -7.01
N ASN A 175 7.55 5.44 -6.26
CA ASN A 175 6.33 6.08 -6.74
C ASN A 175 6.55 7.58 -7.02
N ILE A 176 7.32 8.27 -6.17
CA ILE A 176 7.60 9.70 -6.34
C ILE A 176 8.73 9.98 -7.34
N THR A 177 9.71 9.08 -7.53
CA THR A 177 10.85 9.29 -8.44
C THR A 177 10.57 8.84 -9.87
N ALA A 178 9.77 7.77 -10.07
CA ALA A 178 9.42 7.27 -11.39
C ALA A 178 8.93 8.33 -12.41
N PRO A 179 8.11 9.34 -12.06
CA PRO A 179 7.69 10.35 -13.03
C PRO A 179 8.82 11.27 -13.50
N LEU A 180 9.93 11.36 -12.76
CA LEU A 180 11.11 12.14 -13.12
C LEU A 180 12.11 11.35 -13.99
N LEU A 181 11.85 10.05 -14.15
CA LEU A 181 12.65 9.11 -14.94
C LEU A 181 11.99 8.81 -16.30
N ASP A 182 10.98 9.60 -16.67
CA ASP A 182 10.21 9.49 -17.91
C ASP A 182 9.55 8.10 -18.10
N VAL A 183 9.25 7.42 -16.99
CA VAL A 183 8.51 6.14 -17.01
C VAL A 183 7.04 6.41 -17.38
N PRO A 184 6.47 5.71 -18.37
CA PRO A 184 5.06 5.87 -18.71
C PRO A 184 4.16 5.28 -17.62
N LEU A 185 3.04 5.95 -17.35
CA LEU A 185 2.10 5.59 -16.28
C LEU A 185 1.56 4.15 -16.43
N SER A 186 1.35 3.68 -17.66
CA SER A 186 0.87 2.32 -17.93
C SER A 186 1.86 1.25 -17.47
N LEU A 187 3.14 1.39 -17.82
CA LEU A 187 4.19 0.47 -17.37
C LEU A 187 4.38 0.57 -15.86
N PHE A 188 4.32 1.78 -15.30
CA PHE A 188 4.37 1.99 -13.87
C PHE A 188 3.22 1.25 -13.16
N PHE A 189 1.97 1.45 -13.59
CA PHE A 189 0.80 0.81 -13.02
C PHE A 189 0.89 -0.73 -13.06
N LEU A 190 1.24 -1.30 -14.22
CA LEU A 190 1.42 -2.75 -14.35
C LEU A 190 2.57 -3.27 -13.49
N SER A 191 3.67 -2.51 -13.39
CA SER A 191 4.80 -2.91 -12.55
C SER A 191 4.44 -2.94 -11.07
N VAL A 192 3.59 -2.02 -10.60
CA VAL A 192 3.06 -2.02 -9.22
C VAL A 192 2.09 -3.19 -9.04
N LEU A 193 1.17 -3.38 -9.98
CA LEU A 193 0.15 -4.41 -9.93
C LEU A 193 0.74 -5.82 -9.86
N ILE A 194 1.80 -6.09 -10.63
CA ILE A 194 2.45 -7.41 -10.71
C ILE A 194 3.59 -7.53 -9.69
N GLY A 195 4.47 -6.52 -9.60
CA GLY A 195 5.67 -6.59 -8.79
C GLY A 195 5.41 -6.63 -7.28
N LEU A 196 4.23 -6.19 -6.82
CA LEU A 196 3.85 -6.24 -5.40
C LEU A 196 2.92 -7.39 -5.04
N VAL A 197 2.56 -8.26 -5.99
CA VAL A 197 1.76 -9.45 -5.70
C VAL A 197 2.39 -10.30 -4.59
N PRO A 198 3.70 -10.61 -4.59
CA PRO A 198 4.29 -11.44 -3.53
C PRO A 198 4.14 -10.81 -2.15
N TYR A 199 4.41 -9.50 -2.05
CA TYR A 199 4.26 -8.75 -0.81
C TYR A 199 2.81 -8.69 -0.33
N ASN A 200 1.88 -8.37 -1.22
CA ASN A 200 0.45 -8.30 -0.92
C ASN A 200 -0.10 -9.66 -0.52
N LEU A 201 0.28 -10.73 -1.22
CA LEU A 201 -0.11 -12.11 -0.91
C LEU A 201 0.28 -12.48 0.52
N VAL A 202 1.54 -12.25 0.89
CA VAL A 202 2.05 -12.56 2.23
C VAL A 202 1.28 -11.80 3.31
N CYS A 203 1.07 -10.50 3.13
CA CYS A 203 0.35 -9.69 4.12
C CYS A 203 -1.15 -10.03 4.21
N VAL A 204 -1.82 -10.23 3.07
CA VAL A 204 -3.25 -10.56 3.03
C VAL A 204 -3.47 -11.96 3.62
N GLN A 205 -2.64 -12.94 3.24
CA GLN A 205 -2.74 -14.29 3.80
C GLN A 205 -2.49 -14.31 5.31
N ALA A 206 -1.52 -13.54 5.82
CA ALA A 206 -1.32 -13.39 7.25
C ALA A 206 -2.56 -12.81 7.96
N GLY A 207 -3.28 -11.92 7.28
CA GLY A 207 -4.50 -11.29 7.81
C GLY A 207 -5.67 -12.26 7.92
N GLU A 208 -5.86 -13.07 6.88
CA GLU A 208 -6.85 -14.14 6.85
C GLU A 208 -6.58 -15.14 7.99
N VAL A 209 -5.35 -15.65 8.11
CA VAL A 209 -4.95 -16.57 9.19
C VAL A 209 -5.18 -15.94 10.56
N LEU A 210 -4.82 -14.67 10.76
CA LEU A 210 -4.99 -13.98 12.05
C LEU A 210 -6.47 -13.86 12.46
N SER A 211 -7.39 -13.75 11.50
CA SER A 211 -8.82 -13.67 11.75
C SER A 211 -9.46 -15.01 12.14
N GLU A 212 -8.86 -16.12 11.69
CA GLU A 212 -9.37 -17.49 11.92
C GLU A 212 -8.87 -18.11 13.24
N VAL A 213 -7.72 -17.69 13.77
CA VAL A 213 -7.14 -18.30 14.98
C VAL A 213 -7.97 -17.96 16.22
N ARG A 214 -8.91 -18.84 16.57
CA ARG A 214 -9.74 -18.79 17.79
C ARG A 214 -9.30 -19.80 18.87
N SER A 215 -8.56 -20.86 18.51
CA SER A 215 -7.86 -21.76 19.45
C SER A 215 -6.64 -22.44 18.80
N LEU A 216 -5.72 -23.00 19.61
CA LEU A 216 -4.50 -23.67 19.13
C LEU A 216 -4.78 -24.95 18.32
N ASP A 217 -5.92 -25.61 18.53
CA ASP A 217 -6.29 -26.84 17.82
C ASP A 217 -6.69 -26.59 16.36
N ASP A 218 -7.11 -25.36 16.02
CA ASP A 218 -7.42 -24.95 14.65
C ASP A 218 -6.15 -24.64 13.83
N VAL A 219 -4.99 -24.50 14.46
CA VAL A 219 -3.73 -24.14 13.77
C VAL A 219 -3.18 -25.29 12.91
N LEU A 220 -3.54 -26.54 13.23
CA LEU A 220 -2.94 -27.75 12.66
C LEU A 220 -3.56 -28.25 11.35
N THR A 221 -4.48 -27.50 10.72
CA THR A 221 -5.01 -27.88 9.40
C THR A 221 -3.89 -27.82 8.33
N PRO A 222 -3.75 -28.82 7.43
CA PRO A 222 -2.65 -28.87 6.44
C PRO A 222 -2.53 -27.60 5.58
N ARG A 223 -3.67 -27.01 5.21
CA ARG A 223 -3.74 -25.74 4.47
C ARG A 223 -3.14 -24.56 5.25
N ARG A 224 -3.30 -24.55 6.57
CA ARG A 224 -2.84 -23.48 7.48
C ARG A 224 -1.36 -23.62 7.82
N ILE A 225 -0.89 -24.85 8.02
CA ILE A 225 0.55 -25.14 8.12
C ILE A 225 1.26 -24.70 6.84
N LEU A 226 0.70 -24.98 5.67
CA LEU A 226 1.25 -24.52 4.40
C LEU A 226 1.30 -22.99 4.32
N ALA A 227 0.24 -22.28 4.72
CA ALA A 227 0.19 -20.81 4.74
C ALA A 227 1.20 -20.18 5.73
N LEU A 228 1.40 -20.81 6.89
CA LEU A 228 2.39 -20.37 7.87
C LEU A 228 3.83 -20.64 7.40
N LEU A 229 4.06 -21.78 6.73
CA LEU A 229 5.34 -22.12 6.12
C LEU A 229 5.68 -21.17 4.96
N THR A 230 4.70 -20.79 4.12
CA THR A 230 4.91 -19.81 3.05
C THR A 230 5.23 -18.43 3.61
N LEU A 231 4.53 -18.00 4.67
CA LEU A 231 4.82 -16.76 5.38
C LEU A 231 6.23 -16.76 5.99
N ALA A 232 6.60 -17.84 6.70
CA ALA A 232 7.92 -17.98 7.30
C ALA A 232 9.04 -17.96 6.23
N LEU A 233 8.86 -18.68 5.12
CA LEU A 233 9.81 -18.71 4.03
C LEU A 233 9.93 -17.33 3.32
N ALA A 234 8.81 -16.63 3.14
CA ALA A 234 8.82 -15.28 2.56
C ALA A 234 9.57 -14.28 3.46
N VAL A 235 9.39 -14.37 4.79
CA VAL A 235 10.10 -13.51 5.75
C VAL A 235 11.60 -13.84 5.77
N LEU A 236 11.96 -15.12 5.77
CA LEU A 236 13.36 -15.57 5.76
C LEU A 236 14.10 -15.22 4.47
N THR A 237 13.45 -15.33 3.32
CA THR A 237 14.04 -14.91 2.05
C THR A 237 14.26 -13.40 2.05
N LEU A 238 13.28 -12.61 2.50
CA LEU A 238 13.39 -11.16 2.60
C LEU A 238 14.51 -10.71 3.56
N SER A 239 14.68 -11.38 4.71
CA SER A 239 15.76 -11.09 5.67
C SER A 239 17.14 -11.45 5.12
N HIS A 240 17.28 -12.59 4.44
CA HIS A 240 18.55 -12.98 3.81
C HIS A 240 18.97 -12.03 2.68
N PHE A 241 18.03 -11.58 1.84
CA PHE A 241 18.35 -10.62 0.76
C PHE A 241 18.75 -9.25 1.30
N THR A 242 18.09 -8.77 2.36
CA THR A 242 18.42 -7.47 2.98
C THR A 242 19.76 -7.51 3.72
N GLN A 243 20.08 -8.61 4.42
CA GLN A 243 21.41 -8.79 5.03
C GLN A 243 22.53 -8.88 3.98
N LYS A 244 22.32 -9.63 2.90
CA LYS A 244 23.33 -9.78 1.83
C LYS A 244 23.61 -8.45 1.10
N ALA A 245 22.59 -7.62 0.93
CA ALA A 245 22.74 -6.28 0.36
C ALA A 245 23.49 -5.31 1.30
N LYS A 246 23.28 -5.41 2.62
CA LYS A 246 23.99 -4.60 3.62
C LYS A 246 25.48 -4.94 3.71
N ASN A 247 25.83 -6.23 3.61
CA ASN A 247 27.22 -6.68 3.65
C ASN A 247 28.00 -6.25 2.41
N LYS A 248 27.38 -6.22 1.21
CA LYS A 248 28.04 -5.80 -0.04
C LYS A 248 28.28 -4.28 -0.18
N HIS A 249 27.81 -3.47 0.76
CA HIS A 249 28.09 -2.02 0.83
C HIS A 249 29.04 -1.66 1.99
N SER A 250 29.51 -2.66 2.74
CA SER A 250 30.46 -2.49 3.86
C SER A 250 31.87 -3.02 3.54
N ASP A 251 32.06 -3.58 2.34
CA ASP A 251 33.33 -4.00 1.73
C ASP A 251 33.63 -3.09 0.52
#